data_AF-A0A7S3N8K2-F1
#
_entry.id   AF-A0A7S3N8K2-F1
#
_cell.length_a   1.000
_cell.length_b   1.000
_cell.length_c   1.000
_cell.angle_alpha   90.00
_cell.angle_beta   90.00
_cell.angle_gamma   90.00
#
_symmetry.space_group_name_H-M   'P 1'
#
loop_
_entity.id
_entity.type
_entity.pdbx_description
1 polymer ?
#
loop_
_entity_poly.entity_id
_entity_poly.type
_entity_poly.pdbx_seq_one_letter_code
_entity_poly.pdbx_strand_id
1 'polypeptide(L)'
;MLKQQTLVSIQSSQETRNRQSQLGRGSVFMGVSKNGEHWQVMINCGKDKKYIGTYLSEKEAAIAYDFYSICLHESKAKTNFSYDAGMVSRMVENYKRNLHNFTPAEFIDQV
;
A
#
# COMPACT_ATOMS: atom_id res chain seq x y z
N MET A 1 -20.73 22.85 -0.11
CA MET A 1 -20.09 22.35 -1.35
C MET A 1 -19.08 21.28 -0.98
N LEU A 2 -19.31 20.03 -1.38
CA LEU A 2 -18.30 18.97 -1.27
C LEU A 2 -17.15 19.34 -2.22
N LYS A 3 -15.95 19.56 -1.67
CA LYS A 3 -14.75 19.72 -2.50
C LYS A 3 -14.58 18.43 -3.30
N GLN A 4 -14.66 18.51 -4.62
CA GLN A 4 -14.17 17.42 -5.47
C GLN A 4 -12.67 17.31 -5.19
N GLN A 5 -12.28 16.29 -4.41
CA GLN A 5 -10.88 16.01 -4.13
C GLN A 5 -10.23 15.55 -5.43
N THR A 6 -9.29 16.34 -5.94
CA THR A 6 -8.46 15.99 -7.09
C THR A 6 -7.57 14.81 -6.71
N LEU A 7 -7.89 13.62 -7.18
CA LEU A 7 -7.02 12.47 -7.04
C LEU A 7 -5.88 12.62 -8.04
N VAL A 8 -4.67 12.75 -7.51
CA VAL A 8 -3.43 12.96 -8.27
C VAL A 8 -2.67 11.64 -8.43
N SER A 9 -1.78 11.57 -9.42
CA SER A 9 -0.82 10.46 -9.48
C SER A 9 0.07 10.48 -8.23
N ILE A 10 0.43 9.28 -7.76
CA ILE A 10 1.29 9.07 -6.60
C ILE A 10 2.60 8.48 -7.09
N GLN A 11 3.72 9.10 -6.73
CA GLN A 11 5.04 8.55 -6.99
C GLN A 11 5.51 7.71 -5.81
N SER A 12 6.23 6.63 -6.10
CA SER A 12 6.82 5.76 -5.07
C SER A 12 7.67 6.55 -4.08
N SER A 13 7.51 6.25 -2.79
CA SER A 13 8.34 6.80 -1.72
C SER A 13 9.59 5.95 -1.44
N GLN A 14 9.79 4.83 -2.15
CA GLN A 14 10.86 3.86 -1.91
C GLN A 14 12.25 4.33 -2.31
N GLU A 15 12.35 5.29 -3.24
CA GLU A 15 13.63 5.85 -3.71
C GLU A 15 14.51 6.35 -2.55
N THR A 16 13.91 6.67 -1.40
CA THR A 16 14.61 7.24 -0.23
C THR A 16 14.97 6.25 0.88
N ARG A 17 14.56 4.96 0.82
CA ARG A 17 14.59 4.08 2.03
C ARG A 17 15.35 2.75 1.92
N ASN A 18 16.06 2.51 0.83
CA ASN A 18 16.65 1.20 0.54
C ASN A 18 17.89 0.79 1.37
N ARG A 19 18.22 1.44 2.50
CA ARG A 19 19.43 1.08 3.29
C ARG A 19 19.23 -0.12 4.22
N GLN A 20 18.02 -0.38 4.71
CA GLN A 20 17.78 -1.46 5.68
C GLN A 20 17.66 -2.84 5.02
N SER A 21 17.05 -2.89 3.84
CA SER A 21 16.93 -4.10 3.02
C SER A 21 18.27 -4.57 2.44
N GLN A 22 19.19 -3.64 2.14
CA GLN A 22 20.54 -3.94 1.66
C GLN A 22 21.38 -4.76 2.66
N LEU A 23 21.02 -4.74 3.95
CA LEU A 23 21.65 -5.56 4.98
C LEU A 23 20.97 -6.93 5.17
N GLY A 24 19.98 -7.26 4.35
CA GLY A 24 19.23 -8.52 4.40
C GLY A 24 18.31 -8.68 5.62
N ARG A 25 18.06 -7.59 6.37
CA ARG A 25 17.26 -7.61 7.60
C ARG A 25 15.83 -7.14 7.34
N GLY A 26 15.03 -7.99 6.68
CA GLY A 26 13.59 -7.77 6.49
C GLY A 26 13.17 -7.49 5.06
N SER A 27 11.94 -7.01 4.90
CA SER A 27 11.35 -6.74 3.58
C SER A 27 12.04 -5.55 2.90
N VAL A 28 12.08 -5.59 1.57
CA VAL A 28 12.42 -4.40 0.75
C VAL A 28 11.28 -3.38 0.74
N PHE A 29 10.06 -3.81 1.07
CA PHE A 29 8.85 -2.99 1.01
C PHE A 29 8.44 -2.41 2.37
N MET A 30 7.99 -1.16 2.36
CA MET A 30 7.47 -0.48 3.54
C MET A 30 6.21 -1.17 4.05
N GLY A 31 6.10 -1.28 5.37
CA GLY A 31 4.95 -1.89 6.03
C GLY A 31 4.83 -3.40 5.87
N VAL A 32 5.78 -4.03 5.17
CA VAL A 32 5.83 -5.47 4.94
C VAL A 32 6.88 -6.09 5.84
N SER A 33 6.56 -7.25 6.42
CA SER A 33 7.52 -8.04 7.20
C SER A 33 7.25 -9.53 7.05
N LYS A 34 8.30 -10.34 7.14
CA LYS A 34 8.16 -11.80 7.06
C LYS A 34 7.68 -12.36 8.39
N ASN A 35 6.66 -13.20 8.36
CA ASN A 35 6.12 -13.92 9.52
C ASN A 35 5.90 -15.40 9.14
N GLY A 36 6.87 -16.25 9.49
CA GLY A 36 6.91 -17.63 9.03
C GLY A 36 7.03 -17.71 7.50
N GLU A 37 6.08 -18.41 6.88
CA GLU A 37 5.98 -18.56 5.42
C GLU A 37 5.24 -17.42 4.73
N HIS A 38 4.61 -16.52 5.50
CA HIS A 38 3.76 -15.45 4.98
C HIS A 38 4.41 -14.08 5.14
N TRP A 39 3.89 -13.11 4.39
CA TRP A 39 4.25 -11.70 4.46
C TRP A 39 3.11 -10.91 5.06
N GLN A 40 3.33 -10.35 6.24
CA GLN A 40 2.32 -9.56 6.94
C GLN A 40 2.44 -8.08 6.60
N VAL A 41 1.29 -7.41 6.58
CA VAL A 41 1.14 -5.98 6.32
C VAL A 41 0.69 -5.26 7.57
N MET A 42 1.45 -4.25 7.96
CA MET A 42 1.14 -3.36 9.06
C MET A 42 1.14 -1.91 8.55
N ILE A 43 0.09 -1.16 8.87
CA ILE A 43 -0.02 0.26 8.50
C ILE A 43 -0.05 1.17 9.74
N ASN A 44 0.57 2.34 9.64
CA ASN A 44 0.53 3.33 10.72
C ASN A 44 -0.77 4.14 10.66
N CYS A 45 -1.61 4.02 11.67
CA CYS A 45 -2.85 4.80 11.82
C CYS A 45 -2.66 5.85 12.92
N GLY A 46 -1.70 6.77 12.74
CA GLY A 46 -1.36 7.78 13.74
C GLY A 46 -0.41 7.22 14.80
N LYS A 47 -0.90 7.00 16.03
CA LYS A 47 -0.09 6.51 17.16
C LYS A 47 0.08 4.99 17.16
N ASP A 48 -0.84 4.28 16.52
CA ASP A 48 -0.90 2.82 16.54
C ASP A 48 -0.61 2.21 15.17
N LYS A 49 -0.11 0.98 15.19
CA LYS A 49 0.02 0.14 14.00
C LYS A 49 -1.18 -0.79 13.91
N LYS A 50 -1.82 -0.81 12.74
CA LYS A 50 -2.94 -1.72 12.44
C LYS A 50 -2.44 -2.87 11.57
N TYR A 51 -2.77 -4.09 11.98
CA TYR A 51 -2.62 -5.28 11.15
C TYR A 51 -3.66 -5.27 10.04
N ILE A 52 -3.20 -5.44 8.80
CA ILE A 52 -4.04 -5.45 7.62
C ILE A 52 -4.32 -6.87 7.16
N GLY A 53 -3.30 -7.72 7.14
CA GLY A 53 -3.41 -9.08 6.63
C GLY A 53 -2.05 -9.72 6.37
N THR A 54 -2.11 -10.95 5.89
CA THR A 54 -0.97 -11.77 5.48
C THR A 54 -1.16 -12.24 4.05
N TYR A 55 -0.07 -12.27 3.29
CA TYR A 55 -0.04 -12.65 1.88
C TYR A 55 1.08 -13.67 1.62
N LEU A 56 0.98 -14.39 0.51
CA LEU A 56 1.97 -15.40 0.13
C LEU A 56 3.21 -14.76 -0.51
N SER A 57 3.01 -13.68 -1.26
CA SER A 57 4.09 -12.93 -1.90
C SER A 57 4.41 -11.64 -1.15
N GLU A 58 5.69 -11.31 -1.10
CA GLU A 58 6.18 -10.03 -0.58
C GLU A 58 5.64 -8.85 -1.42
N LYS A 59 5.54 -9.03 -2.75
CA LYS A 59 5.02 -8.02 -3.67
C LYS A 59 3.51 -7.79 -3.47
N GLU A 60 2.75 -8.87 -3.24
CA GLU A 60 1.31 -8.76 -2.90
C GLU A 60 1.10 -7.98 -1.61
N ALA A 61 1.89 -8.29 -0.58
CA ALA A 61 1.86 -7.56 0.69
C ALA A 61 2.19 -6.07 0.48
N ALA A 62 3.16 -5.75 -0.37
CA ALA A 62 3.53 -4.37 -0.68
C ALA A 62 2.41 -3.59 -1.40
N ILE A 63 1.71 -4.24 -2.34
CA ILE A 63 0.56 -3.65 -3.04
C ILE A 63 -0.62 -3.46 -2.08
N ALA A 64 -0.85 -4.41 -1.18
CA ALA A 64 -1.84 -4.26 -0.12
C ALA A 64 -1.52 -3.06 0.77
N TYR A 65 -0.28 -2.93 1.22
CA TYR A 65 0.15 -1.76 2.00
C TYR A 65 -0.15 -0.46 1.25
N ASP A 66 0.21 -0.37 -0.03
CA ASP A 66 0.00 0.83 -0.85
C ASP A 66 -1.47 1.17 -0.99
N PHE A 67 -2.32 0.17 -1.28
CA PHE A 67 -3.76 0.35 -1.36
C PHE A 67 -4.33 0.96 -0.07
N TYR A 68 -4.02 0.38 1.09
CA TYR A 68 -4.51 0.91 2.37
C TYR A 68 -3.89 2.27 2.71
N SER A 69 -2.63 2.51 2.36
CA SER A 69 -1.95 3.81 2.52
C SER A 69 -2.65 4.90 1.72
N ILE A 70 -2.97 4.61 0.45
CA ILE A 70 -3.73 5.50 -0.44
C ILE A 70 -5.12 5.78 0.13
N CYS A 71 -5.83 4.74 0.56
CA CYS A 71 -7.20 4.90 1.06
C CYS A 71 -7.27 5.65 2.40
N LEU A 72 -6.26 5.50 3.28
CA LEU A 72 -6.25 6.11 4.61
C LEU A 72 -5.58 7.48 4.67
N HIS A 73 -4.64 7.76 3.76
CA HIS A 73 -3.83 8.98 3.79
C HIS A 73 -3.97 9.86 2.55
N GLU A 74 -4.67 9.39 1.51
CA GLU A 74 -4.95 10.12 0.26
C GLU A 74 -3.67 10.74 -0.33
N SER A 75 -3.64 12.06 -0.51
CA SER A 75 -2.49 12.83 -1.03
C SER A 75 -1.20 12.71 -0.19
N LYS A 76 -1.28 12.23 1.05
CA LYS A 76 -0.13 12.02 1.95
C LYS A 76 0.32 10.57 2.01
N ALA A 77 -0.29 9.68 1.22
CA ALA A 77 0.05 8.28 1.18
C ALA A 77 1.53 8.09 0.85
N LYS A 78 2.15 7.18 1.61
CA LYS A 78 3.50 6.69 1.29
C LYS A 78 3.33 5.32 0.68
N THR A 79 3.80 5.16 -0.55
CA THR A 79 3.65 3.94 -1.33
C THR A 79 4.99 3.35 -1.73
N ASN A 80 4.98 2.05 -1.98
CA ASN A 80 6.06 1.24 -2.52
C ASN A 80 6.19 1.39 -4.03
N PHE A 81 5.07 1.53 -4.74
CA PHE A 81 4.98 1.69 -6.19
C PHE A 81 4.40 3.04 -6.57
N SER A 82 4.52 3.38 -7.86
CA SER A 82 3.87 4.55 -8.43
C SER A 82 2.50 4.17 -8.99
N TYR A 83 1.54 5.08 -8.86
CA TYR A 83 0.16 4.88 -9.28
C TYR A 83 -0.30 6.09 -10.08
N ASP A 84 -0.91 5.85 -11.24
CA ASP A 84 -1.58 6.93 -11.96
C ASP A 84 -2.89 7.34 -11.26
N ALA A 85 -3.39 8.53 -11.61
CA ALA A 85 -4.59 9.10 -11.01
C ALA A 85 -5.84 8.22 -11.22
N GLY A 86 -5.93 7.50 -12.34
CA GLY A 86 -7.03 6.58 -12.63
C GLY A 86 -7.03 5.37 -11.71
N MET A 87 -5.86 4.77 -11.47
CA MET A 87 -5.70 3.68 -10.51
C MET A 87 -6.05 4.12 -9.09
N VAL A 88 -5.52 5.27 -8.65
CA VAL A 88 -5.82 5.85 -7.33
C VAL A 88 -7.34 6.04 -7.15
N SER A 89 -8.01 6.56 -8.19
CA SER A 89 -9.47 6.75 -8.19
C SER A 89 -10.22 5.44 -7.99
N ARG A 90 -9.88 4.40 -8.76
CA ARG A 90 -10.52 3.07 -8.62
C ARG A 90 -10.30 2.47 -7.24
N MET A 91 -9.09 2.57 -6.70
CA MET A 91 -8.76 2.06 -5.36
C MET A 91 -9.61 2.71 -4.28
N VAL A 92 -9.68 4.04 -4.28
CA VAL A 92 -10.46 4.81 -3.29
C VAL A 92 -11.96 4.54 -3.43
N GLU A 93 -12.48 4.44 -4.65
CA GLU A 93 -13.89 4.10 -4.89
C GLU A 93 -14.23 2.68 -4.41
N ASN A 94 -13.39 1.69 -4.71
CA ASN A 94 -13.56 0.31 -4.27
C ASN A 94 -13.58 0.22 -2.73
N TYR A 95 -12.68 0.94 -2.06
CA TYR A 95 -12.66 1.01 -0.60
C TYR A 95 -13.93 1.62 -0.01
N LYS A 96 -14.40 2.75 -0.55
CA LYS A 96 -15.62 3.45 -0.09
C LYS A 96 -16.90 2.62 -0.29
N ARG A 97 -16.93 1.74 -1.29
CA ARG A 97 -18.08 0.86 -1.57
C ARG A 97 -18.20 -0.32 -0.60
N ASN A 98 -17.36 -0.40 0.44
CA ASN A 98 -17.40 -1.44 1.48
C ASN A 98 -17.24 -2.87 0.93
N LEU A 99 -16.45 -3.03 -0.11
CA LEU A 99 -15.93 -4.33 -0.52
C LEU A 99 -14.57 -4.50 0.17
N HIS A 100 -14.57 -5.10 1.37
CA HIS A 100 -13.34 -5.66 1.96
C HIS A 100 -12.64 -6.69 1.03
N ASN A 101 -13.22 -7.01 -0.13
CA ASN A 101 -12.67 -7.81 -1.21
C ASN A 101 -11.64 -7.02 -2.04
N PHE A 102 -10.63 -6.41 -1.41
CA PHE A 102 -9.44 -6.00 -2.14
C PHE A 102 -8.53 -7.22 -2.34
N THR A 103 -8.35 -7.64 -3.59
CA THR A 103 -7.45 -8.73 -3.97
C THR A 103 -6.19 -8.14 -4.59
N PRO A 104 -5.04 -8.09 -3.87
CA PRO A 104 -3.83 -7.47 -4.39
C PRO A 104 -3.31 -8.11 -5.69
N ALA A 105 -3.60 -9.40 -5.88
CA ALA A 105 -3.19 -10.16 -7.06
C ALA A 105 -3.66 -9.53 -8.39
N GLU A 106 -4.82 -8.86 -8.40
CA GLU A 106 -5.38 -8.22 -9.60
C GLU A 106 -4.57 -6.99 -10.07
N PHE A 107 -3.73 -6.43 -9.19
CA PHE A 107 -2.99 -5.19 -9.41
C PHE A 107 -1.48 -5.41 -9.60
N ILE A 108 -0.97 -6.64 -9.47
CA ILE A 108 0.47 -6.96 -9.52
C ILE A 108 1.15 -6.48 -10.80
N ASP A 109 0.46 -6.57 -11.93
CA ASP A 109 1.00 -6.24 -13.25
C ASP A 109 0.69 -4.80 -13.70
N GLN A 110 -0.01 -4.03 -12.86
CA GLN A 110 -0.45 -2.67 -13.18
C GLN A 110 0.41 -1.59 -12.47
N VAL A 111 1.39 -2.02 -11.65
CA VAL A 111 2.20 -1.15 -10.77
C VAL A 111 3.69 -1.37 -10.93
#